data_AF-A0AAE0T4I7-F1
#
_entry.id   AF-A0AAE0T4I7-F1
#
_cell.length_a   1.000
_cell.length_b   1.000
_cell.length_c   1.000
_cell.angle_alpha   90.00
_cell.angle_beta   90.00
_cell.angle_gamma   90.00
#
_symmetry.space_group_name_H-M   'P 1'
#
loop_
_entity.id
_entity.type
_entity.pdbx_description
1 polymer ?
#
loop_
_entity_poly.entity_id
_entity_poly.type
_entity_poly.pdbx_seq_one_letter_code
_entity_poly.pdbx_strand_id
1 'polypeptide(L)'
;MSMCVEAVLKNPTQFKPGKPVDFLPNLLCQGDCTGHGKCSNGKCICSVGFDGTDCSVDTTKPPVIDRINSRNPCDLQQGNCGLIYLSPSNFYQTPDSMCHLRELKFSNGTFVETGYGFYTNADNVTLTDIGCRIPLANDVQGTNVFIINVQAQTSLSLSYTAENLLHY
;
A
#
# COMPACT_ATOMS: atom_id res chain seq x y z
N MET A 1 14.62 23.96 -12.28
CA MET A 1 13.36 24.22 -13.00
C MET A 1 12.25 23.84 -12.04
N SER A 2 11.47 24.80 -11.54
CA SER A 2 10.60 24.59 -10.37
C SER A 2 9.29 23.89 -10.77
N MET A 3 8.79 23.05 -9.86
CA MET A 3 7.55 22.25 -9.96
C MET A 3 6.29 23.03 -10.39
N CYS A 4 6.33 24.37 -10.45
CA CYS A 4 5.24 25.22 -10.94
C CYS A 4 4.94 25.02 -12.43
N VAL A 5 5.93 24.70 -13.26
CA VAL A 5 5.70 24.59 -14.72
C VAL A 5 4.91 23.33 -15.07
N GLU A 6 5.10 22.23 -14.34
CA GLU A 6 4.43 20.96 -14.63
C GLU A 6 2.97 20.90 -14.14
N ALA A 7 2.63 21.61 -13.05
CA ALA A 7 1.26 21.63 -12.52
C ALA A 7 0.28 22.36 -13.47
N VAL A 8 0.72 23.43 -14.14
CA VAL A 8 -0.09 24.15 -15.14
C VAL A 8 -0.35 23.31 -16.40
N LEU A 9 0.56 22.38 -16.72
CA LEU A 9 0.41 21.47 -17.86
C LEU A 9 -0.57 20.31 -17.59
N LYS A 10 -0.81 19.95 -16.31
CA LYS A 10 -1.77 18.88 -15.95
C LYS A 10 -3.22 19.33 -16.03
N ASN A 11 -3.54 20.61 -15.80
CA ASN A 11 -4.90 21.12 -16.01
C ASN A 11 -4.94 22.63 -16.38
N PRO A 12 -4.96 22.97 -17.68
CA PRO A 12 -4.93 24.34 -18.18
C PRO A 12 -6.12 25.21 -17.76
N THR A 13 -7.25 24.61 -17.36
CA THR A 13 -8.48 25.32 -16.97
C THR A 13 -8.36 26.08 -15.65
N GLN A 14 -7.33 25.77 -14.87
CA GLN A 14 -7.08 26.39 -13.57
C GLN A 14 -6.34 27.73 -13.67
N PHE A 15 -5.80 28.06 -14.85
CA PHE A 15 -5.16 29.35 -15.09
C PHE A 15 -6.21 30.47 -15.21
N LYS A 16 -6.21 31.42 -14.27
CA LYS A 16 -7.03 32.64 -14.35
C LYS A 16 -6.13 33.86 -14.56
N PRO A 17 -6.26 34.57 -15.70
CA PRO A 17 -5.48 35.77 -15.98
C PRO A 17 -5.67 36.81 -14.86
N GLY A 18 -4.57 37.37 -14.34
CA GLY A 18 -4.61 38.46 -13.36
C GLY A 18 -4.81 38.06 -11.89
N LYS A 19 -4.88 36.76 -11.55
CA LYS A 19 -4.80 36.31 -10.15
C LYS A 19 -3.33 36.08 -9.74
N PRO A 20 -2.90 36.51 -8.54
CA PRO A 20 -1.54 36.25 -8.05
C PRO A 20 -1.24 34.75 -8.02
N VAL A 21 -0.02 34.39 -8.42
CA VAL A 21 0.49 33.01 -8.41
C VAL A 21 0.47 32.40 -7.00
N ASP A 22 0.34 33.22 -5.97
CA ASP A 22 0.25 32.82 -4.56
C ASP A 22 -0.99 31.96 -4.23
N PHE A 23 -2.00 31.90 -5.12
CA PHE A 23 -3.19 31.04 -4.96
C PHE A 23 -3.03 29.64 -5.60
N LEU A 24 -2.03 29.44 -6.48
CA LEU A 24 -1.75 28.15 -7.12
C LEU A 24 -1.46 27.01 -6.14
N PRO A 25 -0.72 27.22 -5.04
CA PRO A 25 -0.39 26.14 -4.12
C PRO A 25 -1.65 25.47 -3.57
N ASN A 26 -2.67 26.24 -3.19
CA ASN A 26 -3.91 25.68 -2.61
C ASN A 26 -4.75 24.89 -3.63
N LEU A 27 -4.52 25.09 -4.93
CA LEU A 27 -5.17 24.34 -6.00
C LEU A 27 -4.60 22.92 -6.18
N LEU A 28 -3.45 22.62 -5.56
CA LEU A 28 -2.79 21.32 -5.61
C LEU A 28 -3.38 20.30 -4.63
N CYS A 29 -4.17 20.75 -3.65
CA CYS A 29 -4.85 19.84 -2.73
C CYS A 29 -6.05 19.20 -3.44
N GLN A 30 -5.93 17.91 -3.74
CA GLN A 30 -6.99 17.14 -4.37
C GLN A 30 -8.23 17.11 -3.46
N GLY A 31 -9.38 17.57 -3.99
CA GLY A 31 -10.66 17.53 -3.28
C GLY A 31 -10.69 18.29 -1.94
N ASP A 32 -9.90 19.36 -1.77
CA ASP A 32 -9.75 20.10 -0.51
C ASP A 32 -9.42 19.18 0.67
N CYS A 33 -8.39 18.35 0.49
CA CYS A 33 -7.97 17.35 1.49
C CYS A 33 -9.10 16.40 1.86
N THR A 34 -9.88 16.00 0.84
CA THR A 34 -11.08 15.16 0.95
C THR A 34 -12.13 15.65 1.97
N GLY A 35 -12.06 16.91 2.38
CA GLY A 35 -12.88 17.48 3.47
C GLY A 35 -12.43 17.07 4.87
N HIS A 36 -11.31 16.35 4.99
CA HIS A 36 -10.77 15.81 6.23
C HIS A 36 -9.50 16.55 6.71
N GLY A 37 -9.15 17.66 6.08
CA GLY A 37 -7.99 18.45 6.47
C GLY A 37 -8.08 19.89 6.01
N LYS A 38 -7.02 20.63 6.32
CA LYS A 38 -6.82 22.00 5.84
C LYS A 38 -5.73 22.00 4.78
N CYS A 39 -6.03 22.53 3.60
CA CYS A 39 -5.00 22.78 2.60
C CYS A 39 -4.12 23.97 3.00
N SER A 40 -2.81 23.77 3.02
CA SER A 40 -1.82 24.81 3.26
C SER A 40 -0.64 24.64 2.31
N ASN A 41 -0.44 25.61 1.42
CA ASN A 41 0.67 25.63 0.46
C ASN A 41 0.75 24.34 -0.40
N GLY A 42 -0.40 23.80 -0.80
CA GLY A 42 -0.47 22.59 -1.64
C GLY A 42 -0.17 21.29 -0.92
N LYS A 43 -0.15 21.31 0.41
CA LYS A 43 -0.12 20.12 1.26
C LYS A 43 -1.35 20.08 2.15
N CYS A 44 -1.83 18.87 2.40
CA CYS A 44 -2.92 18.65 3.33
C CYS A 44 -2.40 18.48 4.75
N ILE A 45 -2.95 19.26 5.68
CA ILE A 45 -2.77 19.09 7.11
C ILE A 45 -4.02 18.37 7.61
N CYS A 46 -3.91 17.08 7.88
CA CYS A 46 -5.06 16.26 8.23
C CYS A 46 -5.59 16.53 9.63
N SER A 47 -6.91 16.42 9.76
CA SER A 47 -7.59 16.47 11.05
C SER A 47 -7.28 15.21 11.85
N VAL A 48 -7.48 15.27 13.17
CA VAL A 48 -7.34 14.10 14.04
C VAL A 48 -8.22 12.96 13.52
N GLY A 49 -7.65 11.76 13.40
CA GLY A 49 -8.33 10.59 12.87
C GLY A 49 -8.15 10.37 11.36
N PHE A 50 -7.44 11.26 10.67
CA PHE A 50 -7.18 11.17 9.22
C PHE A 50 -5.70 11.32 8.90
N ASP A 51 -5.25 10.64 7.85
CA ASP A 51 -3.87 10.64 7.37
C ASP A 51 -3.81 10.44 5.85
N GLY A 52 -2.61 10.46 5.29
CA GLY A 52 -2.33 10.37 3.87
C GLY A 52 -2.18 11.73 3.20
N THR A 53 -1.68 11.72 1.97
CA THR A 53 -1.34 12.95 1.22
C THR A 53 -2.53 13.88 0.97
N ASP A 54 -3.74 13.34 0.99
CA ASP A 54 -5.01 14.02 0.77
C ASP A 54 -6.02 13.80 1.91
N CYS A 55 -5.58 13.26 3.05
CA CYS A 55 -6.41 12.94 4.22
C CYS A 55 -7.52 11.90 3.99
N SER A 56 -7.39 11.07 2.96
CA SER A 56 -8.36 10.02 2.64
C SER A 56 -8.30 8.79 3.56
N VAL A 57 -7.24 8.63 4.35
CA VAL A 57 -7.06 7.46 5.22
C VAL A 57 -7.62 7.74 6.61
N ASP A 58 -8.64 7.00 7.00
CA ASP A 58 -9.26 7.01 8.31
C ASP A 58 -8.43 6.16 9.28
N THR A 59 -7.68 6.81 10.18
CA THR A 59 -6.82 6.14 11.16
C THR A 59 -7.59 5.48 12.28
N THR A 60 -8.92 5.66 12.34
CA THR A 60 -9.79 4.97 13.31
C THR A 60 -10.24 3.61 12.81
N LYS A 61 -10.12 3.36 11.50
CA LYS A 61 -10.45 2.09 10.88
C LYS A 61 -9.18 1.34 10.55
N PRO A 62 -9.15 0.02 10.77
CA PRO A 62 -8.07 -0.78 10.22
C PRO A 62 -8.12 -0.67 8.69
N PRO A 63 -6.98 -0.69 8.01
CA PRO A 63 -7.00 -0.88 6.56
C PRO A 63 -7.58 -2.28 6.21
N VAL A 64 -7.80 -2.56 4.93
CA VAL A 64 -8.21 -3.91 4.48
C VAL A 64 -7.49 -4.25 3.17
N ILE A 65 -7.09 -5.49 2.96
CA ILE A 65 -6.61 -5.95 1.66
C ILE A 65 -7.83 -6.36 0.83
N ASP A 66 -8.20 -5.51 -0.14
CA ASP A 66 -9.38 -5.74 -0.98
C ASP A 66 -9.13 -6.86 -1.98
N ARG A 67 -7.90 -6.91 -2.55
CA ARG A 67 -7.52 -7.84 -3.61
C ARG A 67 -6.03 -8.18 -3.58
N ILE A 68 -5.71 -9.36 -4.11
CA ILE A 68 -4.36 -9.73 -4.56
C ILE A 68 -4.37 -9.75 -6.08
N ASN A 69 -3.55 -8.91 -6.71
CA ASN A 69 -3.50 -8.77 -8.17
C ASN A 69 -2.49 -9.73 -8.84
N SER A 70 -1.90 -10.65 -8.08
CA SER A 70 -1.10 -11.75 -8.63
C SER A 70 -2.01 -12.70 -9.41
N ARG A 71 -1.91 -12.71 -10.74
CA ARG A 71 -2.57 -13.70 -11.59
C ARG A 71 -2.11 -15.09 -11.14
N ASN A 72 -3.07 -15.90 -10.67
CA ASN A 72 -2.86 -17.17 -9.96
C ASN A 72 -2.12 -17.02 -8.61
N PRO A 73 -2.58 -17.70 -7.55
CA PRO A 73 -1.78 -17.86 -6.36
C PRO A 73 -0.44 -18.52 -6.76
N CYS A 74 0.66 -18.05 -6.17
CA CYS A 74 2.04 -18.28 -6.60
C CYS A 74 2.40 -19.75 -6.94
N ASP A 75 2.12 -20.19 -8.15
CA ASP A 75 2.56 -21.48 -8.68
C ASP A 75 4.01 -21.34 -9.16
N LEU A 76 4.94 -21.93 -8.40
CA LEU A 76 6.38 -21.92 -8.71
C LEU A 76 6.69 -22.60 -10.05
N GLN A 77 5.77 -23.41 -10.59
CA GLN A 77 5.91 -24.00 -11.92
C GLN A 77 5.58 -23.04 -13.05
N GLN A 78 4.81 -21.98 -12.78
CA GLN A 78 4.26 -21.06 -13.81
C GLN A 78 4.93 -19.68 -13.84
N GLY A 79 5.77 -19.31 -12.85
CA GLY A 79 6.49 -18.03 -12.89
C GLY A 79 7.35 -17.70 -11.67
N ASN A 80 8.05 -16.56 -11.75
CA ASN A 80 8.85 -16.01 -10.65
C ASN A 80 7.92 -15.40 -9.59
N CYS A 81 7.72 -16.11 -8.48
CA CYS A 81 6.84 -15.72 -7.37
C CYS A 81 7.51 -14.82 -6.33
N GLY A 82 8.60 -14.12 -6.69
CA GLY A 82 9.35 -13.27 -5.77
C GLY A 82 8.65 -11.98 -5.34
N LEU A 83 7.50 -11.62 -5.92
CA LEU A 83 6.78 -10.38 -5.61
C LEU A 83 5.26 -10.61 -5.71
N ILE A 84 4.52 -10.27 -4.64
CA ILE A 84 3.06 -10.26 -4.62
C ILE A 84 2.52 -8.83 -4.61
N TYR A 85 1.42 -8.61 -5.33
CA TYR A 85 0.75 -7.31 -5.41
C TYR A 85 -0.50 -7.31 -4.54
N LEU A 86 -0.53 -6.42 -3.56
CA LEU A 86 -1.66 -6.21 -2.66
C LEU A 86 -2.33 -4.88 -2.98
N SER A 87 -3.65 -4.88 -3.07
CA SER A 87 -4.46 -3.65 -3.20
C SER A 87 -5.15 -3.36 -1.86
N PRO A 88 -4.51 -2.60 -0.96
CA PRO A 88 -5.13 -2.23 0.30
C PRO A 88 -6.07 -1.02 0.16
N SER A 89 -7.23 -1.08 0.82
CA SER A 89 -8.09 0.07 1.09
C SER A 89 -7.77 0.67 2.46
N ASN A 90 -8.06 1.97 2.60
CA ASN A 90 -7.83 2.74 3.83
C ASN A 90 -6.37 2.63 4.34
N PHE A 91 -5.41 2.62 3.41
CA PHE A 91 -3.99 2.46 3.67
C PHE A 91 -3.19 3.58 3.01
N TYR A 92 -2.22 4.13 3.74
CA TYR A 92 -1.27 5.10 3.22
C TYR A 92 0.13 4.51 3.23
N GLN A 93 0.73 4.36 2.05
CA GLN A 93 2.09 3.84 1.94
C GLN A 93 3.11 4.88 2.40
N THR A 94 4.01 4.46 3.27
CA THR A 94 5.13 5.26 3.77
C THR A 94 6.45 4.59 3.38
N PRO A 95 7.57 5.34 3.33
CA PRO A 95 8.90 4.74 3.11
C PRO A 95 9.27 3.65 4.12
N ASP A 96 8.69 3.72 5.32
CA ASP A 96 8.91 2.77 6.42
C ASP A 96 7.87 1.64 6.45
N SER A 97 6.99 1.54 5.45
CA SER A 97 6.01 0.48 5.37
C SER A 97 6.69 -0.88 5.15
N MET A 98 6.35 -1.86 5.99
CA MET A 98 6.94 -3.21 5.96
C MET A 98 5.88 -4.29 5.74
N CYS A 99 6.25 -5.34 5.01
CA CYS A 99 5.50 -6.59 4.95
C CYS A 99 6.13 -7.60 5.91
N HIS A 100 5.33 -8.12 6.84
CA HIS A 100 5.66 -9.19 7.74
C HIS A 100 4.96 -10.49 7.28
N LEU A 101 5.74 -11.40 6.72
CA LEU A 101 5.28 -12.67 6.20
C LEU A 101 5.50 -13.75 7.25
N ARG A 102 4.44 -14.48 7.59
CA ARG A 102 4.47 -15.62 8.52
C ARG A 102 4.14 -16.90 7.76
N GLU A 103 4.92 -17.93 8.00
CA GLU A 103 4.72 -19.24 7.38
C GLU A 103 3.71 -20.08 8.17
N LEU A 104 2.81 -20.73 7.43
CA LEU A 104 1.84 -21.70 7.89
C LEU A 104 2.14 -23.05 7.25
N LYS A 105 2.02 -24.11 8.06
CA LYS A 105 2.10 -25.50 7.62
C LYS A 105 0.73 -26.15 7.78
N PHE A 106 0.30 -26.89 6.76
CA PHE A 106 -0.91 -27.70 6.86
C PHE A 106 -0.61 -28.97 7.67
N SER A 107 -1.37 -29.19 8.73
CA SER A 107 -1.24 -30.36 9.60
C SER A 107 -2.62 -30.76 10.12
N ASN A 108 -3.00 -32.03 9.95
CA ASN A 108 -4.27 -32.58 10.44
C ASN A 108 -5.53 -31.79 10.03
N GLY A 109 -5.60 -31.30 8.79
CA GLY A 109 -6.78 -30.59 8.29
C GLY A 109 -6.81 -29.09 8.62
N THR A 110 -5.83 -28.57 9.35
CA THR A 110 -5.73 -27.14 9.71
C THR A 110 -4.38 -26.55 9.33
N PHE A 111 -4.35 -25.25 9.09
CA PHE A 111 -3.10 -24.50 8.93
C PHE A 111 -2.61 -24.02 10.29
N VAL A 112 -1.32 -24.22 10.57
CA VAL A 112 -0.68 -23.87 11.84
C VAL A 112 0.58 -23.05 11.55
N GLU A 113 0.76 -21.94 12.27
CA GLU A 113 2.00 -21.14 12.20
C GLU A 113 3.21 -21.99 12.56
N THR A 114 4.24 -21.95 11.71
CA THR A 114 5.49 -22.69 11.97
C THR A 114 6.40 -21.96 12.96
N GLY A 115 6.10 -20.69 13.27
CA GLY A 115 6.97 -19.78 13.99
C GLY A 115 8.08 -19.18 13.13
N TYR A 116 8.17 -19.58 11.85
CA TYR A 116 9.05 -18.96 10.87
C TYR A 116 8.35 -17.78 10.19
N GLY A 117 9.08 -16.68 10.02
CA GLY A 117 8.58 -15.48 9.38
C GLY A 117 9.72 -14.50 9.11
N PHE A 118 9.48 -13.58 8.21
CA PHE A 118 10.47 -12.58 7.81
C PHE A 118 9.78 -11.26 7.49
N TYR A 119 10.59 -10.19 7.55
CA TYR A 119 10.17 -8.84 7.23
C TYR A 119 10.85 -8.40 5.93
N THR A 120 10.09 -7.76 5.05
CA THR A 120 10.59 -7.07 3.87
C THR A 120 9.98 -5.68 3.81
N ASN A 121 10.65 -4.75 3.14
CA ASN A 121 10.03 -3.47 2.81
C ASN A 121 8.88 -3.68 1.82
N ALA A 122 7.87 -2.83 1.91
CA ALA A 122 6.79 -2.76 0.92
C ALA A 122 7.26 -1.90 -0.27
N ASP A 123 7.31 -2.51 -1.45
CA ASP A 123 7.65 -1.82 -2.70
C ASP A 123 6.43 -1.04 -3.21
N ASN A 124 6.62 0.17 -3.72
CA ASN A 124 5.57 0.88 -4.44
C ASN A 124 5.49 0.29 -5.85
N VAL A 125 4.35 -0.29 -6.22
CA VAL A 125 4.17 -0.87 -7.56
C VAL A 125 3.32 0.04 -8.42
N THR A 126 2.11 0.34 -7.94
CA THR A 126 1.20 1.26 -8.63
C THR A 126 0.84 2.41 -7.70
N LEU A 127 -0.07 3.29 -8.13
CA LEU A 127 -0.58 4.37 -7.29
C LEU A 127 -1.36 3.84 -6.07
N THR A 128 -1.84 2.60 -6.11
CA THR A 128 -2.69 2.00 -5.06
C THR A 128 -2.17 0.66 -4.57
N ASP A 129 -1.36 -0.04 -5.34
CA ASP A 129 -0.89 -1.38 -5.02
C ASP A 129 0.51 -1.35 -4.42
N ILE A 130 0.68 -2.14 -3.36
CA ILE A 130 1.96 -2.39 -2.71
C ILE A 130 2.49 -3.77 -3.09
N GLY A 131 3.80 -3.86 -3.22
CA GLY A 131 4.52 -5.09 -3.51
C GLY A 131 5.17 -5.64 -2.25
N CYS A 132 4.91 -6.91 -1.91
CA CYS A 132 5.68 -7.60 -0.87
C CYS A 132 6.56 -8.67 -1.51
N ARG A 133 7.86 -8.64 -1.24
CA ARG A 133 8.79 -9.64 -1.75
C ARG A 133 8.70 -10.93 -0.95
N ILE A 134 8.64 -12.05 -1.66
CA ILE A 134 8.72 -13.39 -1.07
C ILE A 134 10.15 -13.90 -1.32
N PRO A 135 10.89 -14.35 -0.29
CA PRO A 135 12.18 -14.98 -0.45
C PRO A 135 12.00 -16.23 -1.32
N LEU A 136 12.86 -16.33 -2.32
CA LEU A 136 12.78 -17.36 -3.35
C LEU A 136 12.84 -18.77 -2.72
N ALA A 137 12.04 -19.67 -3.29
CA ALA A 137 11.64 -21.00 -2.82
C ALA A 137 12.73 -22.04 -2.50
N ASN A 138 14.03 -21.67 -2.49
CA ASN A 138 15.08 -22.61 -2.10
C ASN A 138 15.05 -22.94 -0.59
N ASP A 139 14.40 -22.09 0.22
CA ASP A 139 14.24 -22.28 1.68
C ASP A 139 12.82 -22.74 2.10
N VAL A 140 11.85 -22.82 1.18
CA VAL A 140 10.47 -23.20 1.52
C VAL A 140 10.23 -24.65 1.12
N GLN A 141 10.33 -25.56 2.10
CA GLN A 141 10.04 -26.98 1.89
C GLN A 141 8.52 -27.21 1.90
N GLY A 142 7.92 -27.40 0.72
CA GLY A 142 6.55 -27.95 0.57
C GLY A 142 5.42 -26.93 0.44
N THR A 143 4.17 -27.43 0.54
CA THR A 143 2.87 -26.73 0.42
C THR A 143 2.61 -25.74 1.56
N ASN A 144 3.57 -24.88 1.87
CA ASN A 144 3.46 -23.91 2.95
C ASN A 144 2.64 -22.70 2.47
N VAL A 145 1.82 -22.17 3.37
CA VAL A 145 0.96 -21.01 3.12
C VAL A 145 1.52 -19.82 3.87
N PHE A 146 1.48 -18.62 3.31
CA PHE A 146 1.97 -17.42 4.00
C PHE A 146 0.82 -16.50 4.41
N ILE A 147 0.85 -16.04 5.66
CA ILE A 147 0.07 -14.87 6.09
C ILE A 147 0.94 -13.65 5.86
N ILE A 148 0.47 -12.74 5.01
CA ILE A 148 1.14 -11.46 4.79
C ILE A 148 0.47 -10.41 5.64
N ASN A 149 1.26 -9.76 6.48
CA ASN A 149 0.82 -8.65 7.30
C ASN A 149 1.51 -7.39 6.78
N VAL A 150 0.77 -6.31 6.57
CA VAL A 150 1.36 -5.04 6.12
C VAL A 150 1.25 -4.05 7.26
N GLN A 151 2.40 -3.51 7.68
CA GLN A 151 2.48 -2.50 8.73
C GLN A 151 2.78 -1.16 8.06
N ALA A 152 1.84 -0.21 8.20
CA ALA A 152 2.12 1.20 7.94
C ALA A 152 2.71 1.85 9.20
N GLN A 153 3.23 3.06 9.07
CA GLN A 153 3.72 3.88 10.20
C GLN A 153 2.62 4.26 11.21
N THR A 154 1.35 4.08 10.88
CA THR A 154 0.26 4.10 11.86
C THR A 154 0.35 2.82 12.69
N SER A 155 0.11 2.87 14.00
CA SER A 155 0.21 1.73 14.94
C SER A 155 -0.73 0.53 14.63
N LEU A 156 -1.37 0.51 13.47
CA LEU A 156 -2.33 -0.47 12.99
C LEU A 156 -1.67 -1.36 11.93
N SER A 157 -1.50 -2.64 12.26
CA SER A 157 -1.05 -3.68 11.34
C SER A 157 -2.24 -4.34 10.65
N LEU A 158 -2.08 -4.64 9.36
CA LEU A 158 -3.02 -5.45 8.57
C LEU A 158 -2.54 -6.88 8.52
N SER A 159 -3.47 -7.83 8.44
CA SER A 159 -3.16 -9.24 8.19
C SER A 159 -4.05 -9.77 7.07
N TYR A 160 -3.45 -10.46 6.10
CA TYR A 160 -4.17 -11.21 5.08
C TYR A 160 -3.55 -12.59 4.93
N THR A 161 -4.39 -13.63 5.01
CA THR A 161 -3.98 -15.01 4.77
C THR A 161 -4.15 -15.30 3.29
N ALA A 162 -3.03 -15.48 2.57
CA ALA A 162 -3.08 -15.88 1.18
C ALA A 162 -3.01 -17.40 1.10
N GLU A 163 -4.19 -18.05 1.13
CA GLU A 163 -4.30 -19.50 0.98
C GLU A 163 -3.86 -19.95 -0.42
N ASN A 164 -3.12 -21.06 -0.51
CA ASN A 164 -2.62 -21.70 -1.73
C ASN A 164 -1.48 -20.97 -2.50
N LEU A 165 -0.66 -20.15 -1.84
CA LEU A 165 0.50 -19.51 -2.50
C LEU A 165 1.63 -20.46 -2.95
N LEU A 166 1.54 -21.77 -2.72
CA LEU A 166 2.55 -22.73 -3.18
C LEU A 166 1.87 -24.07 -3.49
N HIS A 167 1.39 -24.24 -4.71
CA HIS A 167 1.21 -25.58 -5.27
C HIS A 167 2.50 -25.97 -5.98
N TYR A 168 3.09 -27.07 -5.53
CA TYR A 168 4.22 -27.75 -6.18
C TYR A 168 3.69 -28.79 -7.15
#